data_AF-A0A034WXN6-F1
#
_entry.id   AF-A0A034WXN6-F1
#
_cell.length_a   1.000
_cell.length_b   1.000
_cell.length_c   1.000
_cell.angle_alpha   90.00
_cell.angle_beta   90.00
_cell.angle_gamma   90.00
#
_symmetry.space_group_name_H-M   'P 1'
#
loop_
_entity.id
_entity.type
_entity.pdbx_description
1 polymer ?
#
loop_
_entity_poly.entity_id
_entity_poly.type
_entity_poly.pdbx_seq_one_letter_code
_entity_poly.pdbx_strand_id
1 'polypeptide(L)'
;MRVLWLSLLVVAASGFEVGKEYVYKYKGTLRVENPEQPLQSSGIAFKSRLVLQPKPDGTHFKLLNFEADSFNSEHIDVAHHEFNYVANENFAGVLEHPFAAKFDEGKLEEFVIGKNEPLFVRNLKKGLLSLFQLDLVKGRNDHHNDKQYHVKEDGLHGPCDTLYIVHEEAHGGIEVSKVKNLEKCDQHHYSFYGHEKGKRCLKCKEVATNPHTATSEVYYELKGTAQQYVIDHAWAESEQLFKPHGEGKQFHVILNRTLDLLEAHDA
;
A
#
# COMPACT_ATOMS: atom_id res chain seq x y z
N MET A 1 -15.62 41.79 -33.09
CA MET A 1 -15.26 41.34 -31.73
C MET A 1 -14.88 39.86 -31.81
N ARG A 2 -13.58 39.54 -31.71
CA ARG A 2 -13.10 38.15 -31.62
C ARG A 2 -13.03 37.81 -30.13
N VAL A 3 -13.97 36.98 -29.66
CA VAL A 3 -13.93 36.43 -28.31
C VAL A 3 -12.94 35.28 -28.35
N LEU A 4 -11.73 35.50 -27.85
CA LEU A 4 -10.78 34.43 -27.56
C LEU A 4 -11.34 33.61 -26.39
N TRP A 5 -11.77 32.40 -26.68
CA TRP A 5 -12.00 31.39 -25.65
C TRP A 5 -10.64 30.95 -25.12
N LEU A 6 -10.25 31.48 -23.96
CA LEU A 6 -9.22 30.85 -23.14
C LEU A 6 -9.82 29.57 -22.57
N SER A 7 -9.59 28.45 -23.24
CA SER A 7 -9.65 27.13 -22.63
C SER A 7 -8.54 27.06 -21.57
N LEU A 8 -8.91 27.32 -20.31
CA LEU A 8 -8.09 26.92 -19.17
C LEU A 8 -7.96 25.39 -19.22
N LEU A 9 -6.80 24.91 -19.68
CA LEU A 9 -6.36 23.57 -19.33
C LEU A 9 -6.05 23.62 -17.82
N VAL A 10 -7.02 23.19 -17.02
CA VAL A 10 -6.73 22.77 -15.65
C VAL A 10 -5.88 21.52 -15.81
N VAL A 11 -4.57 21.69 -15.73
CA VAL A 11 -3.65 20.56 -15.53
C VAL A 11 -3.91 20.12 -14.10
N ALA A 12 -4.90 19.25 -13.92
CA ALA A 12 -5.01 18.49 -12.68
C ALA A 12 -3.72 17.68 -12.60
N ALA A 13 -2.90 17.93 -11.57
CA ALA A 13 -1.75 17.08 -11.30
C ALA A 13 -2.30 15.67 -11.04
N SER A 14 -2.13 14.78 -12.01
CA SER A 14 -2.51 13.39 -11.90
C SER A 14 -1.34 12.57 -12.41
N GLY A 15 -0.91 11.59 -11.63
CA GLY A 15 0.17 10.70 -12.05
C GLY A 15 -0.13 9.94 -13.35
N PHE A 16 -1.41 9.74 -13.67
CA PHE A 16 -1.83 8.90 -14.78
C PHE A 16 -2.71 9.65 -15.78
N GLU A 17 -2.34 9.58 -17.05
CA GLU A 17 -3.01 10.30 -18.14
C GLU A 17 -4.32 9.61 -18.58
N VAL A 18 -5.36 10.41 -18.78
CA VAL A 18 -6.65 9.97 -19.34
C VAL A 18 -6.46 9.47 -20.77
N GLY A 19 -7.06 8.32 -21.09
CA GLY A 19 -6.94 7.69 -22.40
C GLY A 19 -5.72 6.78 -22.54
N LYS A 20 -4.95 6.57 -21.46
CA LYS A 20 -3.93 5.52 -21.39
C LYS A 20 -4.40 4.34 -20.54
N GLU A 21 -3.76 3.20 -20.75
CA GLU A 21 -3.85 2.01 -19.93
C GLU A 21 -2.44 1.66 -19.41
N TYR A 22 -2.35 1.35 -18.12
CA TYR A 22 -1.11 0.97 -17.44
C TYR A 22 -1.27 -0.43 -16.88
N VAL A 23 -0.34 -1.32 -17.23
CA VAL A 23 -0.36 -2.72 -16.77
C VAL A 23 0.80 -2.94 -15.82
N TYR A 24 0.49 -3.41 -14.63
CA TYR A 24 1.43 -3.71 -13.57
C TYR A 24 1.50 -5.20 -13.27
N LYS A 25 2.69 -5.68 -12.95
CA LYS A 25 2.88 -6.94 -12.23
C LYS A 25 2.73 -6.65 -10.75
N TYR A 26 1.74 -7.27 -10.11
CA TYR A 26 1.51 -7.17 -8.68
C TYR A 26 1.81 -8.50 -8.02
N LYS A 27 2.77 -8.56 -7.11
CA LYS A 27 3.14 -9.79 -6.39
C LYS A 27 3.35 -9.51 -4.92
N GLY A 28 3.33 -10.55 -4.09
CA GLY A 28 3.61 -10.38 -2.68
C GLY A 28 3.59 -11.67 -1.89
N THR A 29 3.98 -11.56 -0.62
CA THR A 29 3.96 -12.64 0.36
C THR A 29 3.37 -12.11 1.65
N LEU A 30 2.38 -12.81 2.20
CA LEU A 30 1.94 -12.65 3.59
C LEU A 30 2.45 -13.86 4.36
N ARG A 31 3.29 -13.63 5.37
CA ARG A 31 3.87 -14.72 6.15
C ARG A 31 3.86 -14.43 7.64
N VAL A 32 3.87 -15.50 8.42
CA VAL A 32 4.08 -15.49 9.86
C VAL A 32 5.34 -16.28 10.14
N GLU A 33 6.25 -15.69 10.91
CA GLU A 33 7.50 -16.31 11.32
C GLU A 33 7.80 -16.02 12.80
N ASN A 34 8.64 -16.88 13.38
CA ASN A 34 9.30 -16.58 14.64
C ASN A 34 10.61 -15.85 14.31
N PRO A 35 10.85 -14.61 14.79
CA PRO A 35 12.10 -13.89 14.55
C PRO A 35 13.37 -14.65 14.93
N GLU A 36 13.29 -15.56 15.91
CA GLU A 36 14.43 -16.41 16.32
C GLU A 36 14.70 -17.57 15.35
N GLN A 37 13.72 -17.91 14.50
CA GLN A 37 13.75 -18.99 13.53
C GLN A 37 13.08 -18.53 12.22
N PRO A 38 13.64 -17.53 11.52
CA PRO A 38 12.97 -16.88 10.39
C PRO A 38 12.73 -17.82 9.20
N LEU A 39 13.51 -18.89 9.07
CA LEU A 39 13.33 -19.92 8.05
C LEU A 39 12.13 -20.84 8.34
N GLN A 40 11.61 -20.86 9.58
CA GLN A 40 10.36 -21.51 9.91
C GLN A 40 9.22 -20.52 9.71
N SER A 41 8.53 -20.65 8.57
CA SER A 41 7.53 -19.69 8.14
C SER A 41 6.31 -20.37 7.52
N SER A 42 5.15 -19.76 7.75
CA SER A 42 3.89 -20.16 7.13
C SER A 42 3.21 -18.96 6.51
N GLY A 43 2.61 -19.11 5.34
CA GLY A 43 2.06 -17.97 4.65
C GLY A 43 1.45 -18.29 3.30
N ILE A 44 1.21 -17.21 2.56
CA ILE A 44 0.68 -17.22 1.20
C ILE A 44 1.57 -16.32 0.34
N ALA A 45 2.03 -16.83 -0.79
CA ALA A 45 2.59 -16.04 -1.87
C ALA A 45 1.51 -15.82 -2.93
N PHE A 46 1.45 -14.64 -3.53
CA PHE A 46 0.49 -14.34 -4.59
C PHE A 46 1.12 -13.52 -5.71
N LYS A 47 0.53 -13.62 -6.90
CA LYS A 47 0.82 -12.76 -8.04
C LYS A 47 -0.44 -12.52 -8.86
N SER A 48 -0.48 -11.38 -9.54
CA SER A 48 -1.58 -10.95 -10.38
C SER A 48 -1.05 -9.93 -11.39
N ARG A 49 -1.80 -9.70 -12.46
CA ARG A 49 -1.71 -8.44 -13.21
C ARG A 49 -2.70 -7.44 -12.65
N LEU A 50 -2.32 -6.17 -12.64
CA LEU A 50 -3.21 -5.05 -12.32
C LEU A 50 -3.26 -4.13 -13.53
N VAL A 51 -4.46 -3.86 -14.00
CA VAL A 51 -4.71 -2.88 -15.08
C VAL A 51 -5.28 -1.61 -14.45
N LEU A 52 -4.68 -0.47 -14.77
CA LEU A 52 -5.17 0.87 -14.47
C LEU A 52 -5.62 1.55 -15.75
N GLN A 53 -6.79 2.18 -15.70
CA GLN A 53 -7.31 3.01 -16.78
C GLN A 53 -7.87 4.32 -16.22
N PRO A 54 -7.12 5.44 -16.34
CA PRO A 54 -7.61 6.76 -15.97
C PRO A 54 -8.71 7.22 -16.94
N LYS A 55 -9.84 7.65 -16.38
CA LYS A 55 -11.00 8.19 -17.08
C LYS A 55 -11.41 9.53 -16.47
N PRO A 56 -12.25 10.32 -17.16
CA PRO A 56 -12.73 11.59 -16.63
C PRO A 56 -13.48 11.47 -15.29
N ASP A 57 -14.05 10.30 -14.98
CA ASP A 57 -14.79 10.04 -13.74
C ASP A 57 -13.93 9.43 -12.61
N GLY A 58 -12.66 9.14 -12.87
CA GLY A 58 -11.72 8.54 -11.94
C GLY A 58 -10.81 7.51 -12.59
N THR A 59 -9.89 6.94 -11.82
CA THR A 59 -9.05 5.84 -12.27
C THR A 59 -9.72 4.51 -11.96
N HIS A 60 -9.87 3.67 -12.99
CA HIS A 60 -10.45 2.33 -12.87
C HIS A 60 -9.32 1.31 -12.76
N PHE A 61 -9.52 0.32 -11.90
CA PHE A 61 -8.55 -0.69 -11.55
C PHE A 61 -9.17 -2.07 -11.74
N LYS A 62 -8.39 -3.01 -12.28
CA LYS A 62 -8.80 -4.41 -12.41
C LYS A 62 -7.64 -5.37 -12.18
N LEU A 63 -7.81 -6.29 -11.22
CA LEU A 63 -6.91 -7.42 -11.06
C LEU A 63 -7.27 -8.50 -12.09
N LEU A 64 -6.25 -9.11 -12.69
CA LEU A 64 -6.38 -10.19 -13.67
C LEU A 64 -5.45 -11.33 -13.31
N ASN A 65 -5.92 -12.56 -13.49
CA ASN A 65 -5.12 -13.78 -13.34
C ASN A 65 -4.48 -13.86 -11.95
N PHE A 66 -5.29 -13.74 -10.90
CA PHE A 66 -4.81 -13.87 -9.54
C PHE A 66 -4.46 -15.34 -9.25
N GLU A 67 -3.19 -15.58 -8.95
CA GLU A 67 -2.66 -16.90 -8.59
C GLU A 67 -1.97 -16.81 -7.23
N ALA A 68 -2.05 -17.89 -6.46
CA ALA A 68 -1.46 -17.97 -5.13
C ALA A 68 -0.88 -19.35 -4.83
N ASP A 69 0.03 -19.41 -3.88
CA ASP A 69 0.56 -20.63 -3.29
C ASP A 69 0.58 -20.49 -1.76
N SER A 70 0.19 -21.53 -1.04
CA SER A 70 0.23 -21.56 0.42
C SER A 70 1.40 -22.42 0.88
N PHE A 71 2.16 -21.95 1.87
CA PHE A 71 3.29 -22.68 2.39
C PHE A 71 3.26 -22.76 3.92
N ASN A 72 3.79 -23.86 4.45
CA ASN A 72 4.11 -24.05 5.86
C ASN A 72 5.34 -24.93 5.91
N SER A 73 6.49 -24.35 6.22
CA SER A 73 7.78 -25.01 6.18
C SER A 73 8.62 -24.69 7.41
N GLU A 74 9.38 -25.68 7.87
CA GLU A 74 10.41 -25.50 8.89
C GLU A 74 11.68 -24.85 8.33
N HIS A 75 11.86 -24.88 7.01
CA HIS A 75 13.01 -24.31 6.33
C HIS A 75 12.61 -23.78 4.94
N ILE A 76 12.31 -22.49 4.87
CA ILE A 76 12.02 -21.77 3.62
C ILE A 76 12.71 -20.41 3.64
N ASP A 77 13.50 -20.15 2.61
CA ASP A 77 13.96 -18.80 2.29
C ASP A 77 12.95 -18.13 1.36
N VAL A 78 11.98 -17.41 1.93
CA VAL A 78 10.87 -16.80 1.19
C VAL A 78 11.36 -15.83 0.11
N ALA A 79 12.51 -15.19 0.28
CA ALA A 79 13.04 -14.23 -0.70
C ALA A 79 13.49 -14.90 -2.00
N HIS A 80 13.96 -16.15 -1.91
CA HIS A 80 14.51 -16.90 -3.04
C HIS A 80 13.70 -18.14 -3.43
N HIS A 81 12.60 -18.43 -2.72
CA HIS A 81 11.77 -19.60 -2.98
C HIS A 81 10.96 -19.46 -4.27
N GLU A 82 10.95 -20.54 -5.07
CA GLU A 82 10.08 -20.66 -6.23
C GLU A 82 8.72 -21.25 -5.82
N PHE A 83 7.70 -20.39 -5.76
CA PHE A 83 6.33 -20.77 -5.40
C PHE A 83 5.58 -21.41 -6.57
N ASN A 84 4.74 -22.41 -6.27
CA ASN A 84 3.86 -23.09 -7.21
C ASN A 84 2.52 -22.35 -7.30
N TYR A 85 2.54 -21.20 -7.98
CA TYR A 85 1.34 -20.39 -8.16
C TYR A 85 0.24 -21.14 -8.91
N VAL A 86 -0.93 -21.25 -8.28
CA VAL A 86 -2.13 -21.82 -8.90
C VAL A 86 -3.28 -20.83 -8.82
N ALA A 87 -4.15 -20.84 -9.83
CA ALA A 87 -5.40 -20.11 -9.78
C ALA A 87 -6.22 -20.62 -8.59
N ASN A 88 -6.66 -19.71 -7.74
CA ASN A 88 -7.47 -20.07 -6.58
C ASN A 88 -8.93 -19.79 -6.90
N GLU A 89 -9.73 -20.83 -7.13
CA GLU A 89 -11.14 -20.70 -7.51
C GLU A 89 -11.99 -19.94 -6.47
N ASN A 90 -11.58 -19.92 -5.20
CA ASN A 90 -12.28 -19.17 -4.15
C ASN A 90 -12.04 -17.65 -4.24
N PHE A 91 -10.97 -17.23 -4.93
CA PHE A 91 -10.57 -15.84 -5.10
C PHE A 91 -10.76 -15.35 -6.55
N ALA A 92 -10.67 -16.27 -7.50
CA ALA A 92 -10.93 -16.03 -8.92
C ALA A 92 -12.37 -15.50 -9.10
N GLY A 93 -12.52 -14.49 -9.95
CA GLY A 93 -13.79 -13.78 -10.14
C GLY A 93 -14.04 -12.67 -9.13
N VAL A 94 -14.04 -12.93 -7.82
CA VAL A 94 -14.36 -11.89 -6.81
C VAL A 94 -13.28 -10.80 -6.70
N LEU A 95 -12.00 -11.17 -6.78
CA LEU A 95 -10.91 -10.20 -6.83
C LEU A 95 -10.85 -9.44 -8.17
N GLU A 96 -11.36 -10.04 -9.24
CA GLU A 96 -11.29 -9.52 -10.62
C GLU A 96 -12.42 -8.53 -10.94
N HIS A 97 -13.40 -8.39 -10.04
CA HIS A 97 -14.39 -7.32 -10.14
C HIS A 97 -13.67 -5.95 -10.12
N PRO A 98 -13.92 -5.07 -11.11
CA PRO A 98 -13.26 -3.79 -11.19
C PRO A 98 -13.65 -2.89 -10.01
N PHE A 99 -12.76 -1.97 -9.68
CA PHE A 99 -12.96 -0.95 -8.66
C PHE A 99 -12.38 0.37 -9.17
N ALA A 100 -12.77 1.49 -8.56
CA ALA A 100 -12.33 2.80 -9.02
C ALA A 100 -11.93 3.70 -7.85
N ALA A 101 -11.08 4.69 -8.13
CA ALA A 101 -10.70 5.72 -7.18
C ALA A 101 -10.46 7.06 -7.88
N LYS A 102 -10.76 8.14 -7.17
CA LYS A 102 -10.43 9.50 -7.57
C LYS A 102 -9.28 10.01 -6.73
N PHE A 103 -8.27 10.51 -7.41
CA PHE A 103 -7.11 11.13 -6.80
C PHE A 103 -7.08 12.61 -7.19
N ASP A 104 -6.79 13.44 -6.20
CA ASP A 104 -6.60 14.87 -6.36
C ASP A 104 -5.16 15.19 -5.98
N GLU A 105 -4.31 15.42 -6.99
CA GLU A 105 -2.86 15.60 -6.82
C GLU A 105 -2.18 14.46 -6.05
N GLY A 106 -2.65 13.23 -6.30
CA GLY A 106 -2.14 12.00 -5.67
C GLY A 106 -2.76 11.67 -4.31
N LYS A 107 -3.56 12.56 -3.72
CA LYS A 107 -4.35 12.26 -2.53
C LYS A 107 -5.64 11.52 -2.90
N LEU A 108 -5.95 10.42 -2.21
CA LEU A 108 -7.20 9.68 -2.40
C LEU A 108 -8.39 10.45 -1.80
N GLU A 109 -9.38 10.78 -2.62
CA GLU A 109 -10.59 11.51 -2.18
C GLU A 109 -11.82 10.60 -2.13
N GLU A 110 -12.00 9.76 -3.15
CA GLU A 110 -13.14 8.85 -3.26
C GLU A 110 -12.71 7.49 -3.81
N PHE A 111 -13.39 6.42 -3.40
CA PHE A 111 -13.24 5.11 -4.01
C PHE A 111 -14.57 4.35 -4.10
N VAL A 112 -14.67 3.49 -5.10
CA VAL A 112 -15.84 2.64 -5.37
C VAL A 112 -15.39 1.19 -5.43
N ILE A 113 -15.87 0.40 -4.48
CA ILE A 113 -15.68 -1.06 -4.42
C ILE A 113 -17.05 -1.70 -4.21
N GLY A 114 -17.30 -2.87 -4.81
CA GLY A 114 -18.57 -3.57 -4.70
C GLY A 114 -19.00 -3.78 -3.24
N LYS A 115 -20.19 -3.30 -2.86
CA LYS A 115 -20.70 -3.36 -1.48
C LYS A 115 -20.92 -4.79 -0.98
N ASN A 116 -21.23 -5.71 -1.91
CA ASN A 116 -21.50 -7.12 -1.63
C ASN A 116 -20.23 -7.99 -1.70
N GLU A 117 -19.06 -7.39 -1.95
CA GLU A 117 -17.81 -8.14 -1.92
C GLU A 117 -17.42 -8.51 -0.48
N PRO A 118 -16.82 -9.69 -0.26
CA PRO A 118 -16.30 -10.08 1.04
C PRO A 118 -15.37 -9.03 1.63
N LEU A 119 -15.39 -8.86 2.97
CA LEU A 119 -14.60 -7.83 3.65
C LEU A 119 -13.10 -7.91 3.31
N PHE A 120 -12.54 -9.13 3.21
CA PHE A 120 -11.13 -9.30 2.86
C PHE A 120 -10.81 -8.79 1.44
N VAL A 121 -11.69 -9.02 0.45
CA VAL A 121 -11.55 -8.51 -0.92
C VAL A 121 -11.54 -6.98 -0.90
N ARG A 122 -12.49 -6.40 -0.16
CA ARG A 122 -12.59 -4.94 -0.03
C ARG A 122 -11.34 -4.35 0.63
N ASN A 123 -10.80 -4.99 1.66
CA ASN A 123 -9.59 -4.54 2.35
C ASN A 123 -8.34 -4.72 1.47
N LEU A 124 -8.26 -5.78 0.66
CA LEU A 124 -7.19 -5.96 -0.31
C LEU A 124 -7.21 -4.84 -1.36
N LYS A 125 -8.37 -4.54 -1.94
CA LYS A 125 -8.53 -3.44 -2.90
C LYS A 125 -8.18 -2.08 -2.30
N LYS A 126 -8.60 -1.80 -1.06
CA LYS A 126 -8.16 -0.59 -0.31
C LYS A 126 -6.65 -0.56 -0.09
N GLY A 127 -6.05 -1.69 0.28
CA GLY A 127 -4.61 -1.83 0.45
C GLY A 127 -3.85 -1.59 -0.85
N LEU A 128 -4.42 -1.96 -1.99
CA LEU A 128 -3.87 -1.67 -3.30
C LEU A 128 -4.01 -0.18 -3.66
N LEU A 129 -5.19 0.42 -3.47
CA LEU A 129 -5.39 1.87 -3.66
C LEU A 129 -4.42 2.71 -2.83
N SER A 130 -4.08 2.25 -1.61
CA SER A 130 -3.12 2.97 -0.75
C SER A 130 -1.69 3.04 -1.30
N LEU A 131 -1.31 2.14 -2.23
CA LEU A 131 -0.04 2.21 -2.95
C LEU A 131 -0.05 3.31 -4.02
N PHE A 132 -1.23 3.70 -4.52
CA PHE A 132 -1.37 4.77 -5.52
C PHE A 132 -1.63 6.14 -4.88
N GLN A 133 -1.74 6.20 -3.56
CA GLN A 133 -1.90 7.45 -2.81
C GLN A 133 -0.52 8.02 -2.46
N LEU A 134 -0.12 9.05 -3.20
CA LEU A 134 1.18 9.72 -3.09
C LEU A 134 0.97 11.23 -3.12
N ASP A 135 0.90 11.85 -1.94
CA ASP A 135 0.61 13.28 -1.77
C ASP A 135 1.89 14.12 -1.87
N LEU A 136 2.50 14.13 -3.07
CA LEU A 136 3.79 14.78 -3.33
C LEU A 136 3.70 16.30 -3.51
N VAL A 137 2.50 16.81 -3.79
CA VAL A 137 2.26 18.23 -4.09
C VAL A 137 1.63 18.94 -2.89
N LYS A 138 0.43 18.52 -2.46
CA LYS A 138 -0.28 19.17 -1.35
C LYS A 138 0.36 18.87 0.00
N GLY A 139 0.94 17.68 0.14
CA GLY A 139 1.62 17.24 1.35
C GLY A 139 2.79 18.13 1.77
N ARG A 140 3.46 18.77 0.81
CA ARG A 140 4.54 19.73 1.05
C ARG A 140 4.04 21.10 1.56
N ASN A 141 2.72 21.33 1.60
CA ASN A 141 2.10 22.62 1.96
C ASN A 141 2.79 23.80 1.25
N ASP A 142 3.21 24.82 1.99
CA ASP A 142 3.90 26.01 1.46
C ASP A 142 5.39 25.77 1.12
N HIS A 143 5.93 24.58 1.42
CA HIS A 143 7.34 24.24 1.27
C HIS A 143 7.57 23.22 0.16
N HIS A 144 7.24 23.60 -1.08
CA HIS A 144 7.30 22.71 -2.26
C HIS A 144 8.65 22.04 -2.55
N ASN A 145 9.75 22.48 -1.92
CA ASN A 145 11.09 21.90 -2.09
C ASN A 145 11.52 21.02 -0.90
N ASP A 146 10.65 20.79 0.08
CA ASP A 146 10.97 19.95 1.23
C ASP A 146 11.17 18.51 0.79
N LYS A 147 12.38 18.01 1.06
CA LYS A 147 12.76 16.61 0.82
C LYS A 147 12.20 15.67 1.88
N GLN A 148 11.69 16.21 2.99
CA GLN A 148 11.13 15.41 4.07
C GLN A 148 9.96 16.17 4.71
N TYR A 149 8.80 15.53 4.81
CA TYR A 149 7.60 16.15 5.38
C TYR A 149 6.62 15.10 5.92
N HIS A 150 5.75 15.54 6.83
CA HIS A 150 4.69 14.71 7.40
C HIS A 150 3.33 15.16 6.89
N VAL A 151 2.48 14.19 6.57
CA VAL A 151 1.08 14.40 6.21
C VAL A 151 0.18 13.51 7.05
N LYS A 152 -1.06 13.95 7.27
CA LYS A 152 -2.10 13.10 7.85
C LYS A 152 -2.89 12.47 6.72
N GLU A 153 -2.59 11.21 6.44
CA GLU A 153 -3.07 10.50 5.25
C GLU A 153 -4.20 9.51 5.61
N ASP A 154 -5.33 9.59 4.91
CA ASP A 154 -6.40 8.60 5.04
C ASP A 154 -5.96 7.21 4.62
N GLY A 155 -6.42 6.18 5.35
CA GLY A 155 -6.10 4.79 5.06
C GLY A 155 -7.08 3.80 5.67
N LEU A 156 -6.69 2.52 5.69
CA LEU A 156 -7.53 1.45 6.25
C LEU A 156 -7.82 1.65 7.75
N HIS A 157 -6.91 2.32 8.45
CA HIS A 157 -6.96 2.60 9.89
C HIS A 157 -7.39 4.05 10.18
N GLY A 158 -8.09 4.69 9.25
CA GLY A 158 -8.39 6.12 9.31
C GLY A 158 -7.17 6.98 8.98
N PRO A 159 -7.24 8.30 9.27
CA PRO A 159 -6.11 9.21 9.10
C PRO A 159 -4.90 8.81 9.96
N CYS A 160 -3.72 8.71 9.35
CA CYS A 160 -2.47 8.32 10.02
C CYS A 160 -1.34 9.31 9.76
N ASP A 161 -0.48 9.54 10.76
CA ASP A 161 0.79 10.28 10.59
C ASP A 161 1.71 9.52 9.62
N THR A 162 2.00 10.14 8.47
CA THR A 162 2.77 9.53 7.38
C THR A 162 3.91 10.45 7.00
N LEU A 163 5.14 9.91 7.09
CA LEU A 163 6.37 10.57 6.70
C LEU A 163 6.67 10.26 5.22
N TYR A 164 6.97 11.30 4.46
CA TYR A 164 7.52 11.22 3.11
C TYR A 164 8.97 11.69 3.13
N ILE A 165 9.85 10.93 2.47
CA ILE A 165 11.23 11.30 2.16
C ILE A 165 11.36 11.23 0.65
N VAL A 166 11.62 12.36 0.00
CA VAL A 166 11.65 12.49 -1.46
C VAL A 166 13.05 12.85 -1.93
N HIS A 167 13.55 12.06 -2.87
CA HIS A 167 14.83 12.26 -3.53
C HIS A 167 14.58 12.42 -5.04
N GLU A 168 14.83 13.61 -5.56
CA GLU A 168 14.67 13.93 -6.98
C GLU A 168 16.01 13.74 -7.70
N GLU A 169 16.04 12.87 -8.71
CA GLU A 169 17.25 12.57 -9.48
C GLU A 169 17.51 13.62 -10.57
N ALA A 170 18.78 13.82 -10.90
CA ALA A 170 19.19 14.77 -11.94
C ALA A 170 18.64 14.44 -13.34
N HIS A 171 18.23 13.19 -13.59
CA HIS A 171 17.75 12.70 -14.90
C HIS A 171 16.22 12.55 -15.00
N GLY A 172 15.46 13.11 -14.05
CA GLY A 172 13.99 13.14 -14.11
C GLY A 172 13.27 11.93 -13.50
N GLY A 173 13.98 11.14 -12.69
CA GLY A 173 13.40 10.14 -11.78
C GLY A 173 13.15 10.74 -10.40
N ILE A 174 12.19 10.18 -9.65
CA ILE A 174 11.94 10.54 -8.26
C ILE A 174 11.88 9.25 -7.43
N GLU A 175 12.70 9.17 -6.41
CA GLU A 175 12.62 8.14 -5.39
C GLU A 175 11.85 8.67 -4.18
N VAL A 176 10.93 7.86 -3.66
CA VAL A 176 10.13 8.25 -2.49
C VAL A 176 10.12 7.12 -1.48
N SER A 177 10.48 7.42 -0.24
CA SER A 177 10.21 6.55 0.91
C SER A 177 9.03 7.11 1.70
N LYS A 178 7.96 6.32 1.80
CA LYS A 178 6.75 6.63 2.53
C LYS A 178 6.66 5.72 3.75
N VAL A 179 6.66 6.30 4.94
CA VAL A 179 6.61 5.56 6.22
C VAL A 179 5.36 5.97 6.98
N LYS A 180 4.47 5.01 7.23
CA LYS A 180 3.21 5.22 7.96
C LYS A 180 3.38 4.78 9.41
N ASN A 181 3.14 5.69 10.34
CA ASN A 181 3.16 5.39 11.76
C ASN A 181 1.79 4.86 12.19
N LEU A 182 1.67 3.54 12.28
CA LEU A 182 0.40 2.87 12.59
C LEU A 182 -0.09 3.11 14.03
N GLU A 183 0.83 3.43 14.96
CA GLU A 183 0.48 3.82 16.33
C GLU A 183 -0.13 5.23 16.42
N LYS A 184 0.01 6.03 15.37
CA LYS A 184 -0.54 7.39 15.25
C LYS A 184 -1.66 7.47 14.20
N CYS A 185 -2.45 6.41 14.11
CA CYS A 185 -3.70 6.39 13.34
C CYS A 185 -4.90 6.73 14.24
N ASP A 186 -5.93 7.35 13.66
CA ASP A 186 -7.15 7.69 14.39
C ASP A 186 -7.96 6.43 14.79
N GLN A 187 -7.81 5.32 14.05
CA GLN A 187 -8.37 4.02 14.41
C GLN A 187 -7.24 3.03 14.71
N HIS A 188 -7.45 2.19 15.72
CA HIS A 188 -6.48 1.15 16.07
C HIS A 188 -6.37 0.13 14.94
N HIS A 189 -5.14 -0.27 14.62
CA HIS A 189 -4.81 -1.27 13.61
C HIS A 189 -4.98 -2.71 14.09
N TYR A 190 -5.30 -2.90 15.38
CA TYR A 190 -5.59 -4.20 15.99
C TYR A 190 -6.89 -4.14 16.80
N SER A 191 -7.43 -5.32 17.12
CA SER A 191 -8.52 -5.49 18.06
C SER A 191 -8.22 -6.67 18.98
N PHE A 192 -8.31 -6.45 20.29
CA PHE A 192 -8.19 -7.51 21.28
C PHE A 192 -9.57 -8.05 21.64
N TYR A 193 -9.79 -9.34 21.42
CA TYR A 193 -11.02 -10.05 21.81
C TYR A 193 -10.68 -11.07 22.91
N GLY A 194 -11.21 -10.87 24.12
CA GLY A 194 -11.00 -11.80 25.25
C GLY A 194 -10.96 -11.13 26.62
N HIS A 195 -10.90 -11.94 27.68
CA HIS A 195 -10.75 -11.49 29.07
C HIS A 195 -9.28 -11.17 29.39
N GLU A 196 -8.73 -10.06 28.90
CA GLU A 196 -7.54 -9.51 29.57
C GLU A 196 -7.97 -8.97 30.94
N LYS A 197 -7.64 -9.72 32.00
CA LYS A 197 -7.72 -9.24 33.40
C LYS A 197 -6.53 -8.32 33.72
N GLY A 198 -6.15 -7.44 32.80
CA GLY A 198 -5.06 -6.50 32.96
C GLY A 198 -5.59 -5.09 33.20
N LYS A 199 -5.10 -4.39 34.23
CA LYS A 199 -5.30 -2.94 34.35
C LYS A 199 -4.10 -2.24 33.72
N ARG A 200 -4.34 -1.21 32.89
CA ARG A 200 -3.27 -0.36 32.35
C ARG A 200 -2.37 0.12 33.49
N CYS A 201 -1.10 -0.31 33.50
CA CYS A 201 -0.17 0.09 34.55
C CYS A 201 0.29 1.54 34.34
N LEU A 202 -0.21 2.45 35.17
CA LEU A 202 0.12 3.88 35.06
C LEU A 202 1.55 4.22 35.52
N LYS A 203 2.17 3.37 36.35
CA LYS A 203 3.51 3.56 36.92
C LYS A 203 4.61 2.76 36.22
N CYS A 204 4.26 1.93 35.23
CA CYS A 204 5.20 1.06 34.53
C CYS A 204 5.73 1.73 33.26
N LYS A 205 5.85 3.06 33.15
CA LYS A 205 6.34 3.68 31.90
C LYS A 205 7.74 3.18 31.51
N GLU A 206 8.57 2.80 32.47
CA GLU A 206 9.89 2.19 32.27
C GLU A 206 9.84 0.65 32.08
N VAL A 207 8.68 0.03 32.33
CA VAL A 207 8.42 -1.42 32.19
C VAL A 207 7.24 -1.67 31.24
N ALA A 208 6.96 -0.70 30.36
CA ALA A 208 5.81 -0.76 29.48
C ALA A 208 6.12 -1.80 28.39
N THR A 209 5.57 -2.99 28.55
CA THR A 209 5.55 -3.97 27.46
C THR A 209 4.58 -3.44 26.42
N ASN A 210 5.07 -3.07 25.23
CA ASN A 210 4.24 -2.86 24.06
C ASN A 210 4.06 -4.25 23.42
N PRO A 211 2.94 -4.93 23.67
CA PRO A 211 2.78 -6.30 23.21
C PRO A 211 2.56 -6.37 21.70
N HIS A 212 2.32 -5.24 21.05
CA HIS A 212 2.16 -5.13 19.62
C HIS A 212 2.91 -3.90 19.13
N THR A 213 3.52 -4.02 17.97
CA THR A 213 4.11 -2.90 17.24
C THR A 213 3.85 -3.17 15.77
N ALA A 214 3.47 -2.14 15.02
CA ALA A 214 3.30 -2.27 13.59
C ALA A 214 3.91 -1.11 12.83
N THR A 215 4.47 -1.43 11.67
CA THR A 215 5.04 -0.48 10.73
C THR A 215 4.50 -0.76 9.33
N SER A 216 4.48 0.28 8.51
CA SER A 216 4.21 0.14 7.09
C SER A 216 5.06 1.14 6.33
N GLU A 217 5.84 0.61 5.40
CA GLU A 217 6.81 1.36 4.62
C GLU A 217 6.61 1.02 3.15
N VAL A 218 6.75 2.02 2.30
CA VAL A 218 6.72 1.83 0.86
C VAL A 218 7.81 2.68 0.23
N TYR A 219 8.66 2.02 -0.54
CA TYR A 219 9.62 2.66 -1.43
C TYR A 219 9.05 2.71 -2.84
N TYR A 220 9.27 3.83 -3.53
CA TYR A 220 8.80 4.06 -4.89
C TYR A 220 9.94 4.57 -5.77
N GLU A 221 10.00 4.06 -6.99
CA GLU A 221 10.70 4.66 -8.11
C GLU A 221 9.66 5.21 -9.08
N LEU A 222 9.70 6.52 -9.31
CA LEU A 222 8.72 7.24 -10.11
C LEU A 222 9.39 7.84 -11.35
N LYS A 223 8.68 7.77 -12.48
CA LYS A 223 9.05 8.46 -13.73
C LYS A 223 8.25 9.74 -13.87
N GLY A 224 8.91 10.90 -14.00
CA GLY A 224 8.26 12.18 -14.24
C GLY A 224 8.53 13.22 -13.15
N THR A 225 7.51 13.98 -12.77
CA THR A 225 7.59 15.05 -11.76
C THR A 225 6.63 14.79 -10.60
N ALA A 226 6.77 15.53 -9.49
CA ALA A 226 5.84 15.43 -8.36
C ALA A 226 4.37 15.68 -8.75
N GLN A 227 4.12 16.48 -9.80
CA GLN A 227 2.79 16.78 -10.32
C GLN A 227 2.29 15.75 -11.33
N GLN A 228 3.19 15.13 -12.09
CA GLN A 228 2.87 14.17 -13.14
C GLN A 228 3.90 13.04 -13.12
N TYR A 229 3.58 11.96 -12.41
CA TYR A 229 4.44 10.80 -12.24
C TYR A 229 3.73 9.50 -12.57
N VAL A 230 4.45 8.57 -13.17
CA VAL A 230 4.03 7.17 -13.23
C VAL A 230 4.86 6.38 -12.23
N ILE A 231 4.22 5.52 -11.44
CA ILE A 231 4.93 4.57 -10.58
C ILE A 231 5.59 3.55 -11.50
N ASP A 232 6.93 3.50 -11.53
CA ASP A 232 7.66 2.50 -12.29
C ASP A 232 7.84 1.23 -11.46
N HIS A 233 8.24 1.44 -10.20
CA HIS A 233 8.40 0.39 -9.20
C HIS A 233 7.86 0.87 -7.86
N ALA A 234 7.20 -0.02 -7.12
CA ALA A 234 6.92 0.17 -5.71
C ALA A 234 7.17 -1.13 -4.94
N TRP A 235 7.91 -1.01 -3.85
CA TRP A 235 8.13 -2.09 -2.89
C TRP A 235 7.57 -1.67 -1.54
N ALA A 236 6.54 -2.39 -1.09
CA ALA A 236 5.85 -2.14 0.16
C ALA A 236 6.07 -3.29 1.14
N GLU A 237 6.45 -2.93 2.36
CA GLU A 237 6.59 -3.84 3.48
C GLU A 237 5.68 -3.36 4.62
N SER A 238 4.98 -4.30 5.25
CA SER A 238 4.24 -4.03 6.47
C SER A 238 4.47 -5.14 7.45
N GLU A 239 4.85 -4.75 8.65
CA GLU A 239 5.27 -5.65 9.70
C GLU A 239 4.34 -5.49 10.91
N GLN A 240 3.99 -6.60 11.53
CA GLN A 240 3.34 -6.62 12.83
C GLN A 240 4.10 -7.57 13.75
N LEU A 241 4.68 -7.00 14.79
CA LEU A 241 5.41 -7.72 15.80
C LEU A 241 4.55 -7.86 17.05
N PHE A 242 4.23 -9.10 17.41
CA PHE A 242 3.49 -9.41 18.62
C PHE A 242 4.40 -10.06 19.67
N LYS A 243 4.45 -9.45 20.86
CA LYS A 243 5.25 -9.83 22.04
C LYS A 243 4.35 -9.97 23.26
N PRO A 244 3.69 -11.12 23.46
CA PRO A 244 2.70 -11.28 24.53
C PRO A 244 3.27 -11.12 25.95
N HIS A 245 4.55 -11.45 26.18
CA HIS A 245 5.16 -11.45 27.51
C HIS A 245 6.62 -10.96 27.50
N GLY A 246 6.87 -9.64 27.55
CA GLY A 246 8.23 -9.09 27.70
C GLY A 246 9.22 -9.62 26.65
N GLU A 247 10.34 -10.19 27.08
CA GLU A 247 11.36 -10.84 26.22
C GLU A 247 10.98 -12.27 25.78
N GLY A 248 9.73 -12.69 25.97
CA GLY A 248 9.24 -14.00 25.53
C GLY A 248 9.16 -14.17 24.02
N LYS A 249 8.64 -15.32 23.59
CA LYS A 249 8.47 -15.68 22.18
C LYS A 249 7.72 -14.59 21.41
N GLN A 250 8.26 -14.23 20.26
CA GLN A 250 7.74 -13.19 19.39
C GLN A 250 7.13 -13.81 18.14
N PHE A 251 6.06 -13.20 17.65
CA PHE A 251 5.44 -13.57 16.39
C PHE A 251 5.52 -12.39 15.45
N HIS A 252 6.03 -12.62 14.25
CA HIS A 252 6.20 -11.58 13.25
C HIS A 252 5.32 -11.89 12.05
N VAL A 253 4.37 -11.02 11.76
CA VAL A 253 3.54 -11.08 10.55
C VAL A 253 4.10 -10.06 9.56
N ILE A 254 4.52 -10.52 8.40
CA ILE A 254 5.18 -9.70 7.39
C ILE A 254 4.39 -9.79 6.09
N LEU A 255 4.03 -8.63 5.54
CA LEU A 255 3.38 -8.48 4.25
C LEU A 255 4.30 -7.70 3.30
N ASN A 256 4.86 -8.42 2.33
CA ASN A 256 5.68 -7.82 1.28
C ASN A 256 4.87 -7.77 0.00
N ARG A 257 4.90 -6.63 -0.68
CA ARG A 257 4.19 -6.40 -1.93
C ARG A 257 5.09 -5.66 -2.88
N THR A 258 5.04 -6.03 -4.15
CA THR A 258 5.78 -5.37 -5.21
C THR A 258 4.83 -5.05 -6.35
N LEU A 259 5.00 -3.86 -6.92
CA LEU A 259 4.26 -3.37 -8.07
C LEU A 259 5.27 -2.90 -9.10
N ASP A 260 5.38 -3.62 -10.22
CA ASP A 260 6.32 -3.30 -11.31
C ASP A 260 5.53 -2.92 -12.56
N LEU A 261 5.80 -1.74 -13.14
CA LEU A 261 5.19 -1.33 -14.40
C LEU A 261 5.70 -2.23 -15.54
N LEU A 262 4.78 -2.88 -16.25
CA LEU A 262 5.12 -3.71 -17.40
C LEU A 262 5.03 -2.94 -18.71
N GLU A 263 3.93 -2.21 -18.89
CA GLU A 263 3.64 -1.48 -20.12
C GLU A 263 2.65 -0.34 -19.85
N ALA A 264 2.77 0.71 -20.66
CA ALA A 264 1.81 1.80 -20.75
C ALA A 264 1.49 2.02 -22.23
N HIS A 265 0.21 2.00 -22.59
CA HIS A 265 -0.24 2.13 -23.96
C HIS A 265 -1.50 3.00 -24.06
N ASP A 266 -1.81 3.48 -25.26
CA ASP A 266 -3.05 4.21 -25.51
C ASP A 266 -4.24 3.25 -25.46
N ALA A 267 -5.31 3.64 -24.77
CA ALA A 267 -6.49 2.82 -24.47
C ALA A 267 -7.67 3.00 -25.45
#